data_AF-A0A117RSG3-F1
#
_entry.id   AF-A0A117RSG3-F1
#
_cell.length_a   1.000
_cell.length_b   1.000
_cell.length_c   1.000
_cell.angle_alpha   90.00
_cell.angle_beta   90.00
_cell.angle_gamma   90.00
#
_symmetry.space_group_name_H-M   'P 1'
#
loop_
_entity.id
_entity.type
_entity.pdbx_description
1 polymer ?
#
loop_
_entity_poly.entity_id
_entity_poly.type
_entity_poly.pdbx_seq_one_letter_code
_entity_poly.pdbx_strand_id
1 'polypeptide(L)'
;MLLAAALALLASGAGTHPRAGHPGHACVLAPGELTVDDLPAGSSATRCGAVGRLVTHGGAGLTVPEPGTEVSVDSLTADGSSRGFTLAVAADGTVSYGYDDGEDGGTGGHPADGEGDRSHAGARHRPSPKGARPPRLTGSRADAPAPCADTAYSVADRKEYGTYEWFIGDGPQPGDLPRRQVRQAFEDGITAIIRGRNACGLADTISARARFLAATGHEAGIDQMARCTFRDGMNVWDAGDLSSDSVATTCSWSRPVSRGPDRLIEADVRFNIHDYTFTDDPTEACEDAYDIRSVATHEAGHVFGLGHVGQGHENLTMFPSSFSCSTTARTLGKGDVLGLRSIY
;
A
#
# COMPACT_ATOMS: atom_id res chain seq x y z
N MET A 1 61.04 -26.08 59.10
CA MET A 1 61.57 -24.70 59.08
C MET A 1 60.72 -23.90 58.12
N LEU A 2 60.11 -22.82 58.66
CA LEU A 2 59.65 -21.55 58.06
C LEU A 2 59.07 -21.57 56.62
N LEU A 3 57.97 -20.91 56.26
CA LEU A 3 57.28 -19.77 56.85
C LEU A 3 55.85 -19.70 56.25
N ALA A 4 54.88 -19.23 57.04
CA ALA A 4 53.54 -18.86 56.59
C ALA A 4 53.56 -17.50 55.85
N ALA A 5 52.69 -17.33 54.87
CA ALA A 5 52.21 -16.03 54.43
C ALA A 5 50.75 -16.16 53.97
N ALA A 6 49.85 -15.59 54.75
CA ALA A 6 48.46 -15.37 54.39
C ALA A 6 48.37 -14.15 53.46
N LEU A 7 47.56 -14.25 52.40
CA LEU A 7 47.09 -13.10 51.64
C LEU A 7 45.58 -13.22 51.47
N ALA A 8 44.87 -12.17 51.86
CA ALA A 8 43.43 -12.10 51.91
C ALA A 8 42.88 -11.11 50.89
N LEU A 9 41.64 -11.37 50.45
CA LEU A 9 40.65 -10.50 49.80
C LEU A 9 40.97 -9.92 48.40
N LEU A 10 40.14 -10.28 47.41
CA LEU A 10 38.96 -9.49 47.01
C LEU A 10 38.22 -10.23 45.88
N ALA A 11 36.99 -10.66 46.17
CA ALA A 11 36.06 -11.17 45.17
C ALA A 11 35.40 -9.98 44.47
N SER A 12 35.80 -9.71 43.23
CA SER A 12 35.07 -8.78 42.35
C SER A 12 33.95 -9.56 41.66
N GLY A 13 32.76 -9.54 42.27
CA GLY A 13 31.55 -9.95 41.59
C GLY A 13 31.31 -9.04 40.40
N ALA A 14 31.44 -9.58 39.19
CA ALA A 14 30.89 -8.96 38.01
C ALA A 14 29.37 -9.05 38.12
N GLY A 15 28.78 -8.05 38.77
CA GLY A 15 27.35 -7.83 38.72
C GLY A 15 26.96 -7.63 37.28
N THR A 16 26.29 -8.62 36.70
CA THR A 16 25.45 -8.41 35.53
C THR A 16 24.42 -7.34 35.91
N HIS A 17 24.68 -6.10 35.50
CA HIS A 17 23.67 -5.06 35.57
C HIS A 17 22.45 -5.57 34.80
N PRO A 18 21.27 -5.72 35.42
CA PRO A 18 20.06 -5.86 34.64
C PRO A 18 20.00 -4.62 33.75
N ARG A 19 19.98 -4.86 32.43
CA ARG A 19 19.61 -3.84 31.44
C ARG A 19 18.34 -3.20 31.98
N ALA A 20 18.39 -1.92 32.34
CA ALA A 20 17.24 -1.18 32.79
C ALA A 20 16.20 -1.29 31.67
N GLY A 21 15.17 -2.11 31.88
CA GLY A 21 13.98 -2.08 31.05
C GLY A 21 13.50 -0.65 31.03
N HIS A 22 13.31 -0.09 29.83
CA HIS A 22 12.59 1.17 29.71
C HIS A 22 11.31 1.06 30.55
N PRO A 23 11.03 2.05 31.43
CA PRO A 23 9.83 2.03 32.23
C PRO A 23 8.68 1.87 31.25
N GLY A 24 7.95 0.75 31.38
CA GLY A 24 6.88 0.42 30.47
C GLY A 24 5.97 1.64 30.36
N HIS A 25 5.92 2.23 29.16
CA HIS A 25 4.83 3.12 28.83
C HIS A 25 3.57 2.33 29.18
N ALA A 26 2.87 2.77 30.22
CA ALA A 26 1.56 2.23 30.51
C ALA A 26 0.79 2.38 29.21
N CYS A 27 0.41 1.25 28.61
CA CYS A 27 -0.34 1.19 27.37
C CYS A 27 -1.75 1.73 27.61
N VAL A 28 -1.87 3.03 27.86
CA VAL A 28 -3.16 3.71 27.97
C VAL A 28 -3.45 4.24 26.59
N LEU A 29 -4.08 3.40 25.77
CA LEU A 29 -4.51 3.78 24.44
C LEU A 29 -5.70 4.73 24.52
N ALA A 30 -5.74 5.70 23.61
CA ALA A 30 -6.89 6.57 23.46
C ALA A 30 -8.17 5.76 23.15
N PRO A 31 -9.33 6.18 23.69
CA PRO A 31 -10.61 5.63 23.26
C PRO A 31 -10.87 5.99 21.78
N GLY A 32 -11.58 5.13 21.05
CA GLY A 32 -11.89 5.37 19.63
C GLY A 32 -10.74 5.03 18.67
N GLU A 33 -10.56 5.81 17.61
CA GLU A 33 -9.47 5.64 16.63
C GLU A 33 -8.14 6.08 17.24
N LEU A 34 -7.05 5.42 16.84
CA LEU A 34 -5.69 5.75 17.25
C LEU A 34 -5.00 6.57 16.16
N THR A 35 -4.04 7.38 16.58
CA THR A 35 -3.00 7.93 15.72
C THR A 35 -1.69 7.19 15.94
N VAL A 36 -0.71 7.42 15.08
CA VAL A 36 0.67 6.92 15.27
C VAL A 36 1.31 7.44 16.57
N ASP A 37 0.82 8.55 17.13
CA ASP A 37 1.28 9.08 18.42
C ASP A 37 0.64 8.36 19.61
N ASP A 38 -0.59 7.87 19.45
CA ASP A 38 -1.29 7.07 20.49
C ASP A 38 -0.75 5.64 20.57
N LEU A 39 -0.21 5.12 19.46
CA LEU A 39 0.49 3.84 19.38
C LEU A 39 1.85 4.02 18.68
N PRO A 40 2.87 4.58 19.36
CA PRO A 40 4.17 4.82 18.75
C PRO A 40 4.85 3.54 18.24
N ALA A 41 5.66 3.65 17.19
CA ALA A 41 6.53 2.55 16.75
C ALA A 41 7.38 2.01 17.91
N GLY A 42 7.58 0.69 17.97
CA GLY A 42 8.19 0.00 19.11
C GLY A 42 7.20 -0.35 20.23
N SER A 43 5.97 0.17 20.21
CA SER A 43 4.91 -0.26 21.14
C SER A 43 4.51 -1.71 20.89
N SER A 44 3.96 -2.36 21.91
CA SER A 44 3.45 -3.73 21.79
C SER A 44 1.95 -3.73 21.55
N ALA A 45 1.52 -4.10 20.33
CA ALA A 45 0.11 -4.19 19.97
C ALA A 45 -0.66 -5.17 20.87
N THR A 46 -0.02 -6.26 21.31
CA THR A 46 -0.64 -7.27 22.17
C THR A 46 -0.73 -6.81 23.63
N ARG A 47 0.37 -6.30 24.21
CA ARG A 47 0.36 -5.80 25.60
C ARG A 47 -0.53 -4.57 25.76
N CYS A 48 -0.63 -3.75 24.70
CA CYS A 48 -1.47 -2.57 24.72
C CYS A 48 -2.93 -2.83 24.34
N GLY A 49 -3.30 -4.04 23.89
CA GLY A 49 -4.66 -4.32 23.42
C GLY A 49 -5.03 -3.52 22.16
N ALA A 50 -4.05 -3.24 21.31
CA ALA A 50 -4.22 -2.45 20.09
C ALA A 50 -4.70 -3.28 18.89
N VAL A 51 -4.53 -4.61 18.91
CA VAL A 51 -4.96 -5.49 17.80
C VAL A 51 -6.45 -5.29 17.53
N GLY A 52 -6.81 -5.06 16.27
CA GLY A 52 -8.17 -4.74 15.83
C GLY A 52 -8.61 -3.29 16.05
N ARG A 53 -7.76 -2.42 16.61
CA ARG A 53 -8.01 -0.97 16.63
C ARG A 53 -7.58 -0.37 15.30
N LEU A 54 -8.29 0.68 14.87
CA LEU A 54 -7.90 1.48 13.73
C LEU A 54 -6.79 2.47 14.13
N VAL A 55 -5.70 2.51 13.39
CA VAL A 55 -4.63 3.52 13.48
C VAL A 55 -4.68 4.38 12.22
N THR A 56 -4.58 5.69 12.38
CA THR A 56 -4.64 6.65 11.28
C THR A 56 -3.37 7.50 11.19
N HIS A 57 -3.00 7.85 9.95
CA HIS A 57 -1.91 8.77 9.65
C HIS A 57 -2.17 9.46 8.31
N GLY A 58 -2.00 10.78 8.24
CA GLY A 58 -2.03 11.49 6.95
C GLY A 58 -3.32 11.31 6.13
N GLY A 59 -4.47 11.04 6.77
CA GLY A 59 -5.75 10.75 6.10
C GLY A 59 -5.98 9.28 5.73
N ALA A 60 -4.94 8.46 5.77
CA ALA A 60 -5.03 7.01 5.61
C ALA A 60 -5.29 6.31 6.97
N GLY A 61 -5.73 5.06 6.93
CA GLY A 61 -5.99 4.29 8.14
C GLY A 61 -5.93 2.79 7.93
N LEU A 62 -5.46 2.10 8.98
CA LEU A 62 -5.17 0.67 8.98
C LEU A 62 -5.63 0.05 10.29
N THR A 63 -6.35 -1.06 10.21
CA THR A 63 -6.67 -1.85 11.39
C THR A 63 -5.43 -2.64 11.82
N VAL A 64 -5.00 -2.48 13.07
CA VAL A 64 -3.82 -3.17 13.62
C VAL A 64 -4.02 -4.68 13.47
N PRO A 65 -3.19 -5.37 12.67
CA PRO A 65 -3.36 -6.79 12.39
C PRO A 65 -2.84 -7.64 13.56
N GLU A 66 -3.02 -8.96 13.46
CA GLU A 66 -2.41 -9.89 14.40
C GLU A 66 -0.88 -9.93 14.27
N PRO A 67 -0.15 -10.35 15.33
CA PRO A 67 1.31 -10.51 15.27
C PRO A 67 1.80 -11.37 14.09
N GLY A 68 2.90 -10.93 13.49
CA GLY A 68 3.49 -11.53 12.29
C GLY A 68 2.77 -11.16 10.99
N THR A 69 2.06 -10.04 10.95
CA THR A 69 1.31 -9.57 9.78
C THR A 69 1.58 -8.10 9.54
N GLU A 70 1.70 -7.73 8.27
CA GLU A 70 1.72 -6.36 7.79
C GLU A 70 0.44 -6.06 7.01
N VAL A 71 -0.05 -4.84 7.12
CA VAL A 71 -1.14 -4.30 6.30
C VAL A 71 -0.69 -2.98 5.68
N SER A 72 -0.97 -2.80 4.39
CA SER A 72 -0.80 -1.53 3.68
C SER A 72 -2.11 -1.08 3.05
N VAL A 73 -2.24 0.24 2.90
CA VAL A 73 -3.26 0.90 2.11
C VAL A 73 -2.55 1.74 1.06
N ASP A 74 -2.98 1.59 -0.19
CA ASP A 74 -2.47 2.31 -1.35
C ASP A 74 -3.68 2.94 -2.05
N SER A 75 -3.77 4.28 -2.11
CA SER A 75 -4.89 4.98 -2.75
C SER A 75 -4.46 5.70 -4.01
N LEU A 76 -5.14 5.40 -5.12
CA LEU A 76 -5.06 6.16 -6.36
C LEU A 76 -5.87 7.44 -6.22
N THR A 77 -5.21 8.60 -6.23
CA THR A 77 -5.87 9.88 -5.97
C THR A 77 -6.13 10.67 -7.25
N ALA A 78 -7.16 11.52 -7.24
CA ALA A 78 -7.50 12.33 -8.40
C ALA A 78 -6.51 13.48 -8.69
N ASP A 79 -5.74 13.92 -7.68
CA ASP A 79 -4.75 14.99 -7.80
C ASP A 79 -3.29 14.49 -7.91
N GLY A 80 -3.06 13.19 -7.74
CA GLY A 80 -1.73 12.58 -7.74
C GLY A 80 -0.97 12.75 -6.43
N SER A 81 -1.64 13.10 -5.33
CA SER A 81 -1.07 12.97 -4.00
C SER A 81 -0.90 11.49 -3.62
N SER A 82 0.27 11.13 -3.10
CA SER A 82 0.49 9.80 -2.52
C SER A 82 -0.17 9.69 -1.15
N ARG A 83 -0.87 8.58 -0.91
CA ARG A 83 -1.60 8.30 0.34
C ARG A 83 -1.30 6.90 0.89
N GLY A 84 -0.11 6.39 0.62
CA GLY A 84 0.33 5.10 1.13
C GLY A 84 0.64 5.14 2.63
N PHE A 85 0.14 4.13 3.34
CA PHE A 85 0.46 3.91 4.74
C PHE A 85 0.59 2.41 4.98
N THR A 86 1.61 2.01 5.72
CA THR A 86 1.89 0.62 6.10
C THR A 86 2.01 0.50 7.60
N LEU A 87 1.46 -0.57 8.16
CA LEU A 87 1.55 -0.93 9.57
C LEU A 87 1.89 -2.42 9.67
N ALA A 88 3.03 -2.72 10.29
CA ALA A 88 3.44 -4.07 10.59
C ALA A 88 3.41 -4.35 12.10
N VAL A 89 2.95 -5.55 12.46
CA VAL A 89 3.07 -6.08 13.82
C VAL A 89 3.99 -7.28 13.75
N ALA A 90 5.19 -7.16 14.31
CA ALA A 90 6.16 -8.25 14.38
C ALA A 90 5.62 -9.43 15.20
N ALA A 91 6.25 -10.60 15.07
CA ALA A 91 5.81 -11.82 15.76
C ALA A 91 5.81 -11.68 17.31
N ASP A 92 6.66 -10.80 17.85
CA ASP A 92 6.69 -10.48 19.28
C ASP A 92 5.65 -9.41 19.71
N GLY A 93 4.85 -8.94 18.76
CA GLY A 93 3.81 -7.94 18.93
C GLY A 93 4.29 -6.49 18.77
N THR A 94 5.55 -6.24 18.39
CA THR A 94 6.10 -4.90 18.20
C THR A 94 5.54 -4.23 16.94
N VAL A 95 5.13 -2.96 17.04
CA VAL A 95 4.55 -2.18 15.94
C VAL A 95 5.64 -1.41 15.18
N SER A 96 5.55 -1.36 13.85
CA SER A 96 6.29 -0.46 12.97
C SER A 96 5.40 0.13 11.89
N TYR A 97 5.83 1.25 11.30
CA TYR A 97 5.07 1.99 10.28
C TYR A 97 5.95 2.30 9.07
N GLY A 98 5.34 2.37 7.88
CA GLY A 98 5.91 2.88 6.65
C GLY A 98 4.98 3.90 5.99
N TYR A 99 5.53 4.85 5.25
CA TYR A 99 4.78 5.94 4.62
C TYR A 99 5.26 6.12 3.18
N ASP A 100 4.34 6.45 2.27
CA ASP A 100 4.72 6.92 0.94
C ASP A 100 5.03 8.41 1.01
N ASP A 101 6.31 8.78 0.99
CA ASP A 101 6.77 10.16 1.13
C ASP A 101 6.78 10.95 -0.19
N GLY A 102 6.45 10.33 -1.33
CA GLY A 102 6.25 11.03 -2.61
C GLY A 102 7.47 11.80 -3.15
N GLU A 103 8.62 11.73 -2.47
CA GLU A 103 9.90 12.31 -2.86
C GLU A 103 10.82 11.22 -3.40
N ASP A 104 11.02 11.27 -4.73
CA ASP A 104 12.06 10.68 -5.58
C ASP A 104 12.73 9.34 -5.18
N GLY A 105 12.61 8.40 -6.13
CA GLY A 105 13.14 7.05 -6.08
C GLY A 105 14.59 6.92 -5.59
N GLY A 106 14.76 6.09 -4.57
CA GLY A 106 16.03 5.55 -4.12
C GLY A 106 15.85 4.12 -3.65
N THR A 107 16.60 3.21 -4.22
CA THR A 107 16.60 1.78 -3.92
C THR A 107 16.74 1.46 -2.42
N GLY A 108 15.69 0.87 -1.83
CA GLY A 108 15.76 -0.23 -0.85
C GLY A 108 16.02 0.08 0.64
N GLY A 109 15.24 -0.61 1.49
CA GLY A 109 15.71 -1.14 2.78
C GLY A 109 15.19 -0.44 4.04
N HIS A 110 14.34 -1.15 4.79
CA HIS A 110 14.04 -0.85 6.21
C HIS A 110 15.33 -0.90 7.09
N PRO A 111 15.30 -0.27 8.28
CA PRO A 111 16.36 0.64 8.72
C PRO A 111 17.44 0.01 9.62
N ALA A 112 18.62 0.63 9.59
CA ALA A 112 19.60 0.58 10.67
C ALA A 112 19.62 1.91 11.43
N ASP A 113 19.73 1.79 12.75
CA ASP A 113 19.75 2.81 13.79
C ASP A 113 20.49 4.14 13.48
N GLY A 114 19.92 5.25 13.97
CA GLY A 114 20.70 6.27 14.67
C GLY A 114 20.87 7.67 14.03
N GLU A 115 20.23 8.65 14.69
CA GLU A 115 20.81 9.97 15.04
C GLU A 115 20.77 11.13 14.01
N GLY A 116 19.60 11.80 14.01
CA GLY A 116 19.34 13.24 13.90
C GLY A 116 20.21 14.20 13.07
N ASP A 117 19.54 14.98 12.20
CA ASP A 117 19.74 16.43 12.17
C ASP A 117 18.45 17.17 11.84
N ARG A 118 18.23 18.28 12.55
CA ARG A 118 17.08 19.16 12.49
C ARG A 118 17.38 20.25 11.48
N SER A 119 16.62 20.33 10.39
CA SER A 119 16.13 21.60 9.84
C SER A 119 15.44 21.41 8.49
N HIS A 120 14.11 21.49 8.44
CA HIS A 120 13.46 22.13 7.30
C HIS A 120 12.22 22.90 7.73
N ALA A 121 12.24 24.18 7.35
CA ALA A 121 11.25 25.19 7.66
C ALA A 121 9.92 24.84 6.97
N GLY A 122 8.84 24.93 7.75
CA GLY A 122 7.51 24.55 7.32
C GLY A 122 7.00 25.36 6.13
N ALA A 123 6.82 24.68 4.99
CA ALA A 123 5.82 25.06 4.02
C ALA A 123 4.45 24.71 4.61
N ARG A 124 3.70 25.74 5.03
CA ARG A 124 2.35 25.60 5.57
C ARG A 124 1.43 25.11 4.45
N HIS A 125 1.14 23.81 4.43
CA HIS A 125 0.05 23.26 3.63
C HIS A 125 -1.26 23.87 4.15
N ARG A 126 -1.90 24.71 3.32
CA ARG A 126 -3.22 25.26 3.63
C ARG A 126 -4.22 24.09 3.58
N PRO A 127 -4.98 23.81 4.65
CA PRO A 127 -6.01 22.79 4.57
C PRO A 127 -7.06 23.21 3.52
N SER A 128 -7.28 22.34 2.54
CA SER A 128 -8.36 22.49 1.57
C SER A 128 -9.72 22.59 2.29
N PRO A 129 -10.66 23.41 1.80
CA PRO A 129 -11.99 23.51 2.38
C PRO A 129 -12.68 22.14 2.29
N LYS A 130 -13.26 21.70 3.42
CA LYS A 130 -14.06 20.47 3.49
C LYS A 130 -15.18 20.53 2.44
N GLY A 131 -15.17 19.60 1.48
CA GLY A 131 -16.25 19.39 0.52
C GLY A 131 -16.00 19.83 -0.92
N ALA A 132 -14.79 20.30 -1.28
CA ALA A 132 -14.44 20.53 -2.68
C ALA A 132 -13.67 19.33 -3.23
N ARG A 133 -14.20 18.70 -4.31
CA ARG A 133 -13.50 17.63 -5.03
C ARG A 133 -12.17 18.16 -5.58
N PRO A 134 -11.04 17.44 -5.40
CA PRO A 134 -9.77 17.88 -5.94
C PRO A 134 -9.80 17.99 -7.47
N PRO A 135 -8.96 18.86 -8.07
CA PRO A 135 -8.87 18.99 -9.51
C PRO A 135 -8.34 17.69 -10.12
N ARG A 136 -9.02 17.21 -11.16
CA ARG A 136 -8.66 15.97 -11.87
C ARG A 136 -7.56 16.25 -12.88
N LEU A 137 -6.65 15.30 -13.04
CA LEU A 137 -5.64 15.37 -14.09
C LEU A 137 -6.19 14.80 -15.41
N THR A 138 -5.83 15.44 -16.53
CA THR A 138 -6.22 15.03 -17.89
C THR A 138 -4.97 14.72 -18.74
N GLY A 139 -5.04 13.64 -19.51
CA GLY A 139 -4.01 13.25 -20.49
C GLY A 139 -2.64 12.83 -19.91
N SER A 140 -1.68 12.54 -20.78
CA SER A 140 -0.27 12.32 -20.43
C SER A 140 0.46 13.66 -20.20
N ARG A 141 1.35 13.77 -19.21
CA ARG A 141 2.16 14.99 -19.05
C ARG A 141 3.36 14.98 -20.00
N ALA A 142 3.46 16.03 -20.81
CA ALA A 142 4.54 16.21 -21.79
C ALA A 142 5.93 16.36 -21.14
N ASP A 143 5.97 16.79 -19.88
CA ASP A 143 7.22 17.00 -19.14
C ASP A 143 7.75 15.72 -18.48
N ALA A 144 6.94 14.66 -18.40
CA ALA A 144 7.36 13.35 -17.91
C ALA A 144 7.97 12.51 -19.04
N PRO A 145 8.95 11.62 -18.76
CA PRO A 145 9.50 10.73 -19.76
C PRO A 145 8.40 9.88 -20.43
N ALA A 146 8.64 9.48 -21.68
CA ALA A 146 7.77 8.52 -22.34
C ALA A 146 7.77 7.18 -21.54
N PRO A 147 6.65 6.43 -21.49
CA PRO A 147 6.55 5.22 -20.66
C PRO A 147 7.66 4.19 -20.90
N CYS A 148 8.17 4.10 -22.13
CA CYS A 148 9.21 3.15 -22.52
C CYS A 148 10.65 3.68 -22.36
N ALA A 149 10.80 4.97 -22.07
CA ALA A 149 12.06 5.59 -21.70
C ALA A 149 12.21 5.68 -20.17
N ASP A 150 11.10 5.71 -19.44
CA ASP A 150 11.08 5.79 -17.99
C ASP A 150 11.43 4.44 -17.34
N THR A 151 12.35 4.46 -16.39
CA THR A 151 12.80 3.28 -15.64
C THR A 151 12.50 3.35 -14.15
N ALA A 152 11.84 4.41 -13.68
CA ALA A 152 11.49 4.54 -12.27
C ALA A 152 10.49 3.47 -11.86
N TYR A 153 10.66 2.93 -10.66
CA TYR A 153 9.70 2.02 -10.03
C TYR A 153 9.89 2.03 -8.52
N SER A 154 8.82 1.67 -7.82
CA SER A 154 8.81 1.38 -6.38
C SER A 154 8.16 0.01 -6.13
N VAL A 155 8.49 -0.63 -5.02
CA VAL A 155 7.94 -1.94 -4.63
C VAL A 155 7.57 -1.95 -3.15
N ALA A 156 6.49 -2.65 -2.81
CA ALA A 156 5.97 -2.81 -1.45
C ALA A 156 6.48 -4.10 -0.76
N ASP A 157 7.62 -4.64 -1.20
CA ASP A 157 8.29 -5.86 -0.71
C ASP A 157 7.35 -7.05 -0.40
N ARG A 158 6.28 -7.21 -1.17
CA ARG A 158 5.32 -8.33 -1.06
C ARG A 158 5.10 -9.00 -2.41
N LYS A 159 4.75 -10.29 -2.37
CA LYS A 159 4.32 -11.02 -3.56
C LYS A 159 3.44 -12.21 -3.28
N GLU A 160 2.74 -12.63 -4.31
CA GLU A 160 2.03 -13.90 -4.32
C GLU A 160 3.02 -15.06 -4.60
N TYR A 161 2.90 -16.19 -3.89
CA TYR A 161 3.78 -17.38 -4.01
C TYR A 161 3.14 -18.63 -4.69
N GLY A 162 1.84 -18.63 -4.96
CA GLY A 162 1.00 -19.62 -5.61
C GLY A 162 0.07 -19.02 -6.69
N THR A 163 -1.17 -18.66 -6.35
CA THR A 163 -2.13 -18.02 -7.25
C THR A 163 -3.02 -17.06 -6.48
N TYR A 164 -3.10 -15.81 -6.93
CA TYR A 164 -4.05 -14.83 -6.41
C TYR A 164 -5.46 -15.19 -6.87
N GLU A 165 -6.21 -15.83 -5.99
CA GLU A 165 -7.59 -16.22 -6.22
C GLU A 165 -8.54 -15.13 -5.73
N TRP A 166 -9.34 -14.56 -6.63
CA TRP A 166 -10.09 -13.34 -6.34
C TRP A 166 -11.56 -13.43 -6.73
N PHE A 167 -12.35 -12.55 -6.10
CA PHE A 167 -13.79 -12.47 -6.21
C PHE A 167 -14.23 -11.06 -6.62
N ILE A 168 -15.46 -10.95 -7.12
CA ILE A 168 -16.12 -9.66 -7.35
C ILE A 168 -17.28 -9.51 -6.38
N GLY A 169 -17.37 -8.38 -5.68
CA GLY A 169 -18.49 -8.03 -4.82
C GLY A 169 -19.83 -8.00 -5.57
N ASP A 170 -20.95 -8.04 -4.82
CA ASP A 170 -22.29 -8.02 -5.40
C ASP A 170 -23.03 -6.70 -5.30
N GLY A 171 -22.35 -5.70 -4.75
CA GLY A 171 -22.71 -4.30 -4.83
C GLY A 171 -22.81 -3.72 -6.25
N PRO A 172 -23.12 -2.40 -6.33
CA PRO A 172 -23.18 -1.66 -7.57
C PRO A 172 -21.87 -1.75 -8.36
N GLN A 173 -21.92 -1.44 -9.65
CA GLN A 173 -20.80 -1.64 -10.56
C GLN A 173 -20.27 -0.29 -11.04
N PRO A 174 -18.93 -0.14 -11.25
CA PRO A 174 -18.38 1.10 -11.81
C PRO A 174 -19.04 1.49 -13.13
N GLY A 175 -19.48 2.74 -13.22
CA GLY A 175 -20.07 3.30 -14.45
C GLY A 175 -21.41 2.71 -14.85
N ASP A 176 -22.14 2.07 -13.92
CA ASP A 176 -23.35 1.29 -14.20
C ASP A 176 -23.14 0.22 -15.30
N LEU A 177 -21.89 -0.21 -15.47
CA LEU A 177 -21.53 -1.20 -16.48
C LEU A 177 -22.09 -2.57 -16.11
N PRO A 178 -22.48 -3.41 -17.09
CA PRO A 178 -22.87 -4.78 -16.81
C PRO A 178 -21.78 -5.54 -16.07
N ARG A 179 -22.13 -6.35 -15.05
CA ARG A 179 -21.16 -7.13 -14.24
C ARG A 179 -20.16 -7.94 -15.08
N ARG A 180 -20.58 -8.45 -16.25
CA ARG A 180 -19.68 -9.15 -17.19
C ARG A 180 -18.57 -8.25 -17.74
N GLN A 181 -18.89 -6.99 -18.04
CA GLN A 181 -17.93 -6.02 -18.55
C GLN A 181 -16.97 -5.57 -17.46
N VAL A 182 -17.47 -5.33 -16.23
CA VAL A 182 -16.61 -5.03 -15.08
C VAL A 182 -15.66 -6.18 -14.78
N ARG A 183 -16.17 -7.42 -14.75
CA ARG A 183 -15.30 -8.60 -14.61
C ARG A 183 -14.21 -8.63 -15.68
N GLN A 184 -14.57 -8.41 -16.95
CA GLN A 184 -13.60 -8.41 -18.04
C GLN A 184 -12.55 -7.31 -17.85
N ALA A 185 -12.94 -6.11 -17.39
CA ALA A 185 -12.02 -5.03 -17.13
C ALA A 185 -11.02 -5.36 -16.00
N PHE A 186 -11.51 -5.95 -14.91
CA PHE A 186 -10.65 -6.41 -13.80
C PHE A 186 -9.72 -7.54 -14.24
N GLU A 187 -10.24 -8.53 -14.98
CA GLU A 187 -9.42 -9.59 -15.58
C GLU A 187 -8.34 -9.03 -16.51
N ASP A 188 -8.66 -8.02 -17.33
CA ASP A 188 -7.71 -7.38 -18.23
C ASP A 188 -6.62 -6.63 -17.48
N GLY A 189 -6.96 -5.88 -16.43
CA GLY A 189 -6.00 -5.15 -15.59
C GLY A 189 -5.05 -6.09 -14.84
N ILE A 190 -5.59 -7.13 -14.20
CA ILE A 190 -4.79 -8.17 -13.57
C ILE A 190 -3.91 -8.88 -14.60
N THR A 191 -4.44 -9.17 -15.80
CA THR A 191 -3.67 -9.82 -16.87
C THR A 191 -2.54 -8.94 -17.39
N ALA A 192 -2.72 -7.61 -17.42
CA ALA A 192 -1.64 -6.70 -17.78
C ALA A 192 -0.45 -6.84 -16.84
N ILE A 193 -0.70 -7.04 -15.54
CA ILE A 193 0.34 -7.30 -14.54
C ILE A 193 0.95 -8.69 -14.70
N ILE A 194 0.14 -9.75 -14.60
CA ILE A 194 0.67 -11.13 -14.53
C ILE A 194 1.25 -11.64 -15.86
N ARG A 195 1.06 -10.91 -16.97
CA ARG A 195 1.65 -11.20 -18.29
C ARG A 195 2.62 -10.11 -18.75
N GLY A 196 2.93 -9.14 -17.89
CA GLY A 196 3.79 -8.02 -18.24
C GLY A 196 3.37 -7.30 -19.53
N ARG A 197 2.07 -7.10 -19.79
CA ARG A 197 1.60 -6.47 -21.03
C ARG A 197 2.08 -5.03 -21.08
N ASN A 198 2.98 -4.75 -22.01
CA ASN A 198 3.63 -3.44 -22.14
C ASN A 198 3.69 -3.00 -23.60
N ALA A 199 3.64 -1.69 -23.83
CA ALA A 199 3.82 -1.10 -25.16
C ALA A 199 5.31 -1.00 -25.57
N CYS A 200 6.22 -1.43 -24.71
CA CYS A 200 7.66 -1.22 -24.84
C CYS A 200 8.41 -2.37 -25.52
N GLY A 201 7.70 -3.42 -25.93
CA GLY A 201 8.30 -4.61 -26.56
C GLY A 201 9.13 -5.47 -25.61
N LEU A 202 8.98 -5.30 -24.30
CA LEU A 202 9.66 -6.13 -23.30
C LEU A 202 8.99 -7.50 -23.22
N ALA A 203 9.80 -8.56 -23.16
CA ALA A 203 9.30 -9.93 -23.03
C ALA A 203 8.63 -10.17 -21.67
N ASP A 204 7.60 -11.02 -21.65
CA ASP A 204 7.01 -11.50 -20.40
C ASP A 204 7.97 -12.47 -19.71
N THR A 205 8.41 -12.10 -18.51
CA THR A 205 9.21 -12.96 -17.61
C THR A 205 8.60 -13.00 -16.21
N ILE A 206 7.37 -12.51 -16.05
CA ILE A 206 6.74 -12.36 -14.74
C ILE A 206 6.05 -13.68 -14.40
N SER A 207 6.40 -14.27 -13.26
CA SER A 207 5.88 -15.59 -12.87
C SER A 207 4.59 -15.53 -12.04
N ALA A 208 4.03 -14.34 -11.83
CA ALA A 208 2.81 -14.11 -11.07
C ALA A 208 1.60 -14.85 -11.67
N ARG A 209 0.62 -15.19 -10.83
CA ARG A 209 -0.58 -15.93 -11.26
C ARG A 209 -1.80 -15.39 -10.56
N ALA A 210 -2.91 -15.33 -11.29
CA ALA A 210 -4.22 -15.02 -10.75
C ALA A 210 -5.31 -15.89 -11.38
N ARG A 211 -6.41 -16.02 -10.65
CA ARG A 211 -7.62 -16.71 -11.11
C ARG A 211 -8.87 -16.08 -10.50
N PHE A 212 -9.78 -15.62 -11.35
CA PHE A 212 -11.12 -15.27 -10.91
C PHE A 212 -11.86 -16.54 -10.46
N LEU A 213 -12.45 -16.50 -9.27
CA LEU A 213 -13.22 -17.61 -8.74
C LEU A 213 -14.72 -17.43 -9.01
N ALA A 214 -15.32 -16.39 -8.46
CA ALA A 214 -16.75 -16.14 -8.58
C ALA A 214 -17.11 -14.70 -8.15
N ALA A 215 -18.38 -14.33 -8.38
CA ALA A 215 -18.98 -13.27 -7.59
C ALA A 215 -19.22 -13.75 -6.15
N THR A 216 -19.21 -12.82 -5.19
CA THR A 216 -19.45 -13.07 -3.78
C THR A 216 -20.39 -12.00 -3.21
N GLY A 217 -21.05 -12.28 -2.08
CA GLY A 217 -21.79 -11.28 -1.30
C GLY A 217 -20.94 -10.60 -0.22
N HIS A 218 -19.64 -10.92 -0.20
CA HIS A 218 -18.64 -10.17 0.56
C HIS A 218 -18.22 -8.94 -0.24
N GLU A 219 -17.87 -7.87 0.46
CA GLU A 219 -17.34 -6.65 -0.12
C GLU A 219 -15.91 -6.45 0.40
N ALA A 220 -15.10 -5.70 -0.33
CA ALA A 220 -13.75 -5.33 0.04
C ALA A 220 -13.72 -4.76 1.46
N GLY A 221 -12.75 -5.19 2.26
CA GLY A 221 -12.47 -4.76 3.62
C GLY A 221 -11.94 -3.32 3.71
N ILE A 222 -12.55 -2.40 2.98
CA ILE A 222 -12.23 -0.97 2.91
C ILE A 222 -13.43 -0.20 3.48
N ASP A 223 -13.24 0.94 4.12
CA ASP A 223 -14.36 1.81 4.52
C ASP A 223 -14.53 3.03 3.62
N GLN A 224 -15.60 3.79 3.83
CA GLN A 224 -15.92 5.02 3.08
C GLN A 224 -14.86 6.13 3.20
N MET A 225 -13.85 5.98 4.06
CA MET A 225 -12.74 6.93 4.20
C MET A 225 -11.45 6.39 3.57
N ALA A 226 -11.54 5.35 2.74
CA ALA A 226 -10.41 4.66 2.12
C ALA A 226 -9.43 4.04 3.13
N ARG A 227 -9.94 3.44 4.21
CA ARG A 227 -9.11 2.80 5.26
C ARG A 227 -9.26 1.30 5.25
N CYS A 228 -8.17 0.56 5.48
CA CYS A 228 -8.21 -0.90 5.58
C CYS A 228 -8.83 -1.34 6.90
N THR A 229 -9.95 -2.05 6.79
CA THR A 229 -10.67 -2.65 7.91
C THR A 229 -10.12 -4.05 8.22
N PHE A 230 -10.93 -4.94 8.79
CA PHE A 230 -10.48 -6.28 9.14
C PHE A 230 -10.35 -7.16 7.90
N ARG A 231 -9.24 -7.90 7.86
CA ARG A 231 -9.01 -9.00 6.92
C ARG A 231 -10.08 -10.09 7.09
N ASP A 232 -10.75 -10.51 6.03
CA ASP A 232 -11.86 -11.47 6.09
C ASP A 232 -11.57 -12.85 5.47
N GLY A 233 -10.40 -13.01 4.87
CA GLY A 233 -9.94 -14.23 4.21
C GLY A 233 -10.23 -14.27 2.70
N MET A 234 -10.77 -13.20 2.12
CA MET A 234 -11.14 -13.14 0.70
C MET A 234 -10.42 -11.98 0.00
N ASN A 235 -10.03 -12.21 -1.25
CA ASN A 235 -9.53 -11.15 -2.11
C ASN A 235 -10.69 -10.59 -2.93
N VAL A 236 -11.25 -9.45 -2.55
CA VAL A 236 -12.47 -8.90 -3.15
C VAL A 236 -12.19 -7.62 -3.93
N TRP A 237 -12.65 -7.60 -5.18
CA TRP A 237 -12.69 -6.41 -6.02
C TRP A 237 -14.14 -5.93 -6.13
N ASP A 238 -14.40 -4.68 -5.75
CA ASP A 238 -15.75 -4.13 -5.77
C ASP A 238 -15.81 -2.63 -6.11
N ALA A 239 -17.00 -2.07 -5.90
CA ALA A 239 -17.25 -0.65 -6.01
C ALA A 239 -18.14 -0.16 -4.86
N GLY A 240 -17.82 1.01 -4.34
CA GLY A 240 -18.56 1.63 -3.26
C GLY A 240 -18.15 3.07 -3.04
N ASP A 241 -18.45 3.57 -1.84
CA ASP A 241 -18.01 4.89 -1.39
C ASP A 241 -16.57 4.83 -0.85
N LEU A 242 -15.81 5.89 -1.11
CA LEU A 242 -14.45 6.11 -0.59
C LEU A 242 -14.29 7.62 -0.34
N SER A 243 -13.16 8.01 0.26
CA SER A 243 -12.86 9.44 0.43
C SER A 243 -12.86 10.14 -0.94
N SER A 244 -13.39 11.37 -1.00
CA SER A 244 -13.60 12.08 -2.27
C SER A 244 -12.32 12.40 -3.05
N ASP A 245 -11.15 12.25 -2.45
CA ASP A 245 -9.84 12.36 -3.10
C ASP A 245 -9.37 11.04 -3.75
N SER A 246 -9.90 9.89 -3.32
CA SER A 246 -9.54 8.56 -3.81
C SER A 246 -10.45 8.12 -4.96
N VAL A 247 -9.85 7.77 -6.09
CA VAL A 247 -10.51 7.15 -7.26
C VAL A 247 -10.70 5.66 -7.04
N ALA A 248 -9.69 5.02 -6.48
CA ALA A 248 -9.71 3.63 -6.04
C ALA A 248 -8.70 3.44 -4.90
N THR A 249 -8.87 2.36 -4.15
CA THR A 249 -7.98 2.01 -3.04
C THR A 249 -7.73 0.52 -3.05
N THR A 250 -6.48 0.14 -2.83
CA THR A 250 -6.03 -1.22 -2.59
C THR A 250 -5.59 -1.38 -1.14
N CYS A 251 -6.14 -2.38 -0.46
CA CYS A 251 -5.66 -2.85 0.83
C CYS A 251 -4.94 -4.19 0.63
N SER A 252 -3.78 -4.37 1.26
CA SER A 252 -3.02 -5.61 1.16
C SER A 252 -2.53 -6.06 2.51
N TRP A 253 -2.64 -7.36 2.79
CA TRP A 253 -2.10 -8.00 3.96
C TRP A 253 -1.03 -9.00 3.55
N SER A 254 0.10 -8.96 4.25
CA SER A 254 1.24 -9.82 3.99
C SER A 254 1.80 -10.43 5.27
N ARG A 255 2.59 -11.50 5.11
CA ARG A 255 3.33 -12.12 6.22
C ARG A 255 4.78 -12.36 5.82
N PRO A 256 5.72 -12.19 6.77
CA PRO A 256 7.12 -12.44 6.51
C PRO A 256 7.38 -13.89 6.16
N VAL A 257 8.28 -14.10 5.21
CA VAL A 257 8.81 -15.41 4.85
C VAL A 257 10.31 -15.45 5.13
N SER A 258 10.88 -16.65 5.22
CA SER A 258 12.31 -16.79 5.58
C SER A 258 13.29 -16.17 4.57
N ARG A 259 12.88 -16.03 3.30
CA ARG A 259 13.69 -15.49 2.20
C ARG A 259 12.79 -14.92 1.11
N GLY A 260 13.16 -13.76 0.57
CA GLY A 260 12.44 -13.06 -0.49
C GLY A 260 11.34 -12.16 0.05
N PRO A 261 10.55 -11.54 -0.85
CA PRO A 261 9.46 -10.63 -0.47
C PRO A 261 8.42 -11.33 0.39
N ASP A 262 7.72 -10.57 1.22
CA ASP A 262 6.67 -11.05 2.09
C ASP A 262 5.55 -11.72 1.29
N ARG A 263 4.92 -12.74 1.88
CA ARG A 263 3.83 -13.46 1.24
C ARG A 263 2.57 -12.63 1.33
N LEU A 264 2.03 -12.22 0.18
CA LEU A 264 0.66 -11.73 0.08
C LEU A 264 -0.30 -12.82 0.57
N ILE A 265 -1.13 -12.48 1.55
CA ILE A 265 -2.16 -13.38 2.10
C ILE A 265 -3.58 -12.91 1.75
N GLU A 266 -3.78 -11.62 1.56
CA GLU A 266 -5.06 -11.04 1.13
C GLU A 266 -4.82 -9.69 0.45
N ALA A 267 -5.62 -9.36 -0.57
CA ALA A 267 -5.74 -8.00 -1.08
C ALA A 267 -7.14 -7.71 -1.59
N ASP A 268 -7.63 -6.54 -1.19
CA ASP A 268 -8.94 -6.00 -1.51
C ASP A 268 -8.80 -4.72 -2.31
N VAL A 269 -9.72 -4.50 -3.24
CA VAL A 269 -9.73 -3.33 -4.13
C VAL A 269 -11.14 -2.76 -4.21
N ARG A 270 -11.27 -1.45 -3.97
CA ARG A 270 -12.54 -0.74 -4.14
C ARG A 270 -12.40 0.44 -5.09
N PHE A 271 -13.38 0.56 -5.99
CA PHE A 271 -13.53 1.70 -6.90
C PHE A 271 -14.54 2.70 -6.31
N ASN A 272 -14.21 4.00 -6.29
CA ASN A 272 -15.07 5.05 -5.74
C ASN A 272 -16.15 5.47 -6.75
N ILE A 273 -17.31 4.81 -6.70
CA ILE A 273 -18.45 5.13 -7.58
C ILE A 273 -19.36 6.23 -7.04
N HIS A 274 -19.11 6.71 -5.82
CA HIS A 274 -19.87 7.80 -5.24
C HIS A 274 -19.45 9.15 -5.83
N ASP A 275 -18.13 9.38 -5.95
CA ASP A 275 -17.59 10.67 -6.43
C ASP A 275 -17.12 10.67 -7.90
N TYR A 276 -16.96 9.48 -8.49
CA TYR A 276 -16.36 9.29 -9.80
C TYR A 276 -17.19 8.41 -10.74
N THR A 277 -17.24 8.82 -12.01
CA THR A 277 -17.81 8.04 -13.09
C THR A 277 -16.73 7.20 -13.74
N PHE A 278 -17.09 6.00 -14.18
CA PHE A 278 -16.20 5.09 -14.88
C PHE A 278 -16.75 4.75 -16.26
N THR A 279 -15.85 4.44 -17.19
CA THR A 279 -16.16 3.92 -18.52
C THR A 279 -15.15 2.85 -18.89
N ASP A 280 -15.53 1.93 -19.77
CA ASP A 280 -14.63 0.95 -20.39
C ASP A 280 -14.31 1.28 -21.86
N ASP A 281 -14.91 2.35 -22.38
CA ASP A 281 -14.75 2.82 -23.75
C ASP A 281 -14.67 4.36 -23.76
N PRO A 282 -13.56 4.95 -23.27
CA PRO A 282 -13.36 6.39 -23.36
C PRO A 282 -13.17 6.77 -24.82
N THR A 283 -14.21 7.35 -25.43
CA THR A 283 -14.15 7.93 -26.79
C THR A 283 -13.59 9.34 -26.75
N GLU A 284 -13.36 9.95 -27.93
CA GLU A 284 -13.02 11.38 -28.05
C GLU A 284 -14.06 12.33 -27.42
N ALA A 285 -15.30 11.86 -27.20
CA ALA A 285 -16.36 12.60 -26.53
C ALA A 285 -16.46 12.30 -25.02
N CYS A 286 -15.52 11.53 -24.47
CA CYS A 286 -15.47 11.26 -23.04
C CYS A 286 -15.23 12.55 -22.26
N GLU A 287 -16.07 12.78 -21.25
CA GLU A 287 -15.93 13.87 -20.29
C GLU A 287 -15.95 13.25 -18.88
N ASP A 288 -14.99 13.64 -18.03
CA ASP A 288 -14.98 13.37 -16.59
C ASP A 288 -15.16 11.90 -16.12
N ALA A 289 -14.86 10.91 -16.97
CA ALA A 289 -14.92 9.49 -16.62
C ALA A 289 -13.53 8.84 -16.58
N TYR A 290 -13.29 7.97 -15.60
CA TYR A 290 -12.07 7.16 -15.56
C TYR A 290 -12.22 5.86 -16.35
N ASP A 291 -11.16 5.47 -17.02
CA ASP A 291 -11.08 4.18 -17.68
C ASP A 291 -10.92 3.05 -16.65
N ILE A 292 -11.93 2.19 -16.54
CA ILE A 292 -11.95 1.12 -15.54
C ILE A 292 -10.77 0.15 -15.68
N ARG A 293 -10.32 -0.13 -16.91
CA ARG A 293 -9.17 -1.02 -17.17
C ARG A 293 -7.86 -0.39 -16.72
N SER A 294 -7.70 0.91 -16.91
CA SER A 294 -6.52 1.66 -16.47
C SER A 294 -6.41 1.69 -14.96
N VAL A 295 -7.51 2.03 -14.27
CA VAL A 295 -7.57 1.98 -12.81
C VAL A 295 -7.34 0.56 -12.30
N ALA A 296 -8.00 -0.45 -12.90
CA ALA A 296 -7.79 -1.84 -12.51
C ALA A 296 -6.33 -2.32 -12.70
N THR A 297 -5.63 -1.83 -13.71
CA THR A 297 -4.21 -2.17 -13.92
C THR A 297 -3.34 -1.57 -12.83
N HIS A 298 -3.61 -0.31 -12.44
CA HIS A 298 -2.91 0.37 -11.34
C HIS A 298 -3.12 -0.37 -10.01
N GLU A 299 -4.38 -0.62 -9.63
CA GLU A 299 -4.71 -1.34 -8.40
C GLU A 299 -4.14 -2.76 -8.38
N ALA A 300 -4.17 -3.46 -9.54
CA ALA A 300 -3.52 -4.75 -9.66
C ALA A 300 -2.00 -4.65 -9.43
N GLY A 301 -1.37 -3.54 -9.84
CA GLY A 301 0.03 -3.27 -9.51
C GLY A 301 0.29 -3.36 -8.00
N HIS A 302 -0.53 -2.70 -7.19
CA HIS A 302 -0.45 -2.78 -5.72
C HIS A 302 -0.69 -4.20 -5.20
N VAL A 303 -1.68 -4.92 -5.72
CA VAL A 303 -1.93 -6.33 -5.35
C VAL A 303 -0.66 -7.18 -5.54
N PHE A 304 0.04 -6.98 -6.66
CA PHE A 304 1.24 -7.75 -7.00
C PHE A 304 2.57 -7.14 -6.52
N GLY A 305 2.51 -6.12 -5.66
CA GLY A 305 3.66 -5.60 -4.91
C GLY A 305 4.37 -4.40 -5.52
N LEU A 306 3.81 -3.75 -6.54
CA LEU A 306 4.30 -2.45 -6.99
C LEU A 306 3.85 -1.34 -6.04
N GLY A 307 4.73 -0.38 -5.80
CA GLY A 307 4.41 0.87 -5.11
C GLY A 307 4.27 2.03 -6.09
N HIS A 308 3.84 3.20 -5.60
CA HIS A 308 3.76 4.40 -6.42
C HIS A 308 5.13 4.91 -6.88
N VAL A 309 5.16 5.51 -8.07
CA VAL A 309 6.27 6.37 -8.52
C VAL A 309 5.93 7.83 -8.25
N GLY A 310 6.95 8.63 -7.89
CA GLY A 310 6.78 10.04 -7.53
C GLY A 310 6.45 10.97 -8.71
N GLN A 311 6.45 12.27 -8.45
CA GLN A 311 6.29 13.30 -9.48
C GLN A 311 7.38 13.20 -10.56
N GLY A 312 7.07 13.57 -11.80
CA GLY A 312 7.97 13.41 -12.93
C GLY A 312 7.86 12.06 -13.66
N HIS A 313 7.05 11.15 -13.14
CA HIS A 313 6.81 9.81 -13.71
C HIS A 313 5.34 9.59 -14.11
N GLU A 314 4.62 10.67 -14.43
CA GLU A 314 3.18 10.70 -14.71
C GLU A 314 2.71 9.74 -15.82
N ASN A 315 3.61 9.31 -16.70
CA ASN A 315 3.28 8.43 -17.81
C ASN A 315 3.45 6.93 -17.48
N LEU A 316 3.91 6.58 -16.28
CA LEU A 316 3.97 5.20 -15.80
C LEU A 316 2.62 4.76 -15.21
N THR A 317 2.37 3.45 -15.24
CA THR A 317 1.12 2.87 -14.73
C THR A 317 0.97 3.13 -13.24
N MET A 318 2.07 3.06 -12.47
CA MET A 318 2.05 3.23 -11.02
C MET A 318 2.20 4.69 -10.54
N PHE A 319 1.99 5.69 -11.40
CA PHE A 319 1.85 7.06 -10.92
C PHE A 319 0.61 7.18 -10.01
N PRO A 320 0.64 7.88 -8.86
CA PRO A 320 -0.45 7.96 -7.86
C PRO A 320 -1.76 8.61 -8.34
N SER A 321 -1.91 8.85 -9.64
CA SER A 321 -3.14 9.32 -10.25
C SER A 321 -3.45 8.59 -11.54
N SER A 322 -4.74 8.48 -11.84
CA SER A 322 -5.23 8.14 -13.17
C SER A 322 -5.79 9.38 -13.84
N PHE A 323 -5.67 9.45 -15.15
CA PHE A 323 -6.12 10.59 -15.93
C PHE A 323 -7.50 10.30 -16.49
N SER A 324 -8.44 11.23 -16.31
CA SER A 324 -9.78 11.05 -16.87
C SER A 324 -9.72 10.91 -18.39
N CYS A 325 -10.55 10.03 -18.94
CA CYS A 325 -10.64 9.73 -20.37
C CYS A 325 -9.33 9.23 -21.01
N SER A 326 -8.39 8.74 -20.19
CA SER A 326 -7.13 8.19 -20.65
C SER A 326 -7.12 6.67 -20.59
N THR A 327 -6.45 6.03 -21.55
CA THR A 327 -6.21 4.58 -21.58
C THR A 327 -4.73 4.22 -21.36
N THR A 328 -3.88 5.20 -21.06
CA THR A 328 -2.43 5.03 -20.97
C THR A 328 -2.03 3.91 -20.00
N ALA A 329 -2.69 3.83 -18.85
CA ALA A 329 -2.40 2.84 -17.82
C ALA A 329 -3.02 1.46 -18.07
N ARG A 330 -3.69 1.21 -19.21
CA ARG A 330 -4.10 -0.17 -19.61
C ARG A 330 -2.92 -1.10 -19.90
N THR A 331 -1.73 -0.53 -20.13
CA THR A 331 -0.49 -1.28 -20.35
C THR A 331 0.62 -0.72 -19.49
N LEU A 332 1.59 -1.57 -19.17
CA LEU A 332 2.73 -1.23 -18.34
C LEU A 332 3.76 -0.37 -19.09
N GLY A 333 4.29 0.63 -18.39
CA GLY A 333 5.54 1.29 -18.75
C GLY A 333 6.76 0.41 -18.46
N LYS A 334 7.94 0.87 -18.87
CA LYS A 334 9.17 0.11 -18.69
C LYS A 334 9.54 0.00 -17.20
N GLY A 335 9.38 1.08 -16.43
CA GLY A 335 9.54 1.08 -14.98
C GLY A 335 8.68 0.01 -14.29
N ASP A 336 7.38 -0.02 -14.58
CA ASP A 336 6.43 -0.97 -14.00
C ASP A 336 6.85 -2.44 -14.27
N VAL A 337 7.29 -2.75 -15.50
CA VAL A 337 7.81 -4.08 -15.86
C VAL A 337 9.09 -4.42 -15.09
N LEU A 338 10.00 -3.46 -14.91
CA LEU A 338 11.23 -3.67 -14.14
C LEU A 338 10.92 -3.92 -12.66
N GLY A 339 9.95 -3.19 -12.09
CA GLY A 339 9.46 -3.42 -10.74
C GLY A 339 8.95 -4.85 -10.55
N LEU A 340 8.05 -5.32 -11.44
CA LEU A 340 7.52 -6.68 -11.37
C LEU A 340 8.61 -7.75 -11.49
N ARG A 341 9.59 -7.55 -12.38
CA ARG A 341 10.75 -8.46 -12.51
C ARG A 341 11.68 -8.47 -11.32
N SER A 342 11.70 -7.40 -10.52
CA SER A 342 12.48 -7.37 -9.28
C SER A 342 11.83 -8.23 -8.18
N ILE A 343 10.53 -8.48 -8.29
CA ILE A 343 9.72 -9.24 -7.33
C ILE A 343 9.60 -10.73 -7.74
N TYR A 344 9.34 -11.01 -9.03
CA TYR A 344 9.04 -12.34 -9.60
C TYR A 344 10.16 -12.90 -10.46
#